data_AF-A0A5N0V6F6-F1
#
_entry.id   AF-A0A5N0V6F6-F1
#
_cell.length_a   1.000
_cell.length_b   1.000
_cell.length_c   1.000
_cell.angle_alpha   90.00
_cell.angle_beta   90.00
_cell.angle_gamma   90.00
#
_symmetry.space_group_name_H-M   'P 1'
#
loop_
_entity.id
_entity.type
_entity.pdbx_description
1 polymer ?
#
loop_
_entity_poly.entity_id
_entity_poly.type
_entity_poly.pdbx_seq_one_letter_code
_entity_poly.pdbx_strand_id
1 'polypeptide(L)'
;MQFHVLGPIEACTSAGTPVEPAAAKPRALLAVLLLHANAWVGVDQLIDAIWHEQAVPSSAVRNLRSYVWQLRKTFGDRLASRPGAYRLTVLPGETDTDELDSLVESARAAMDQDEYATAAEKLTAALALWRGSPFEELALPAAQSAAARLTETRCELSCLLSDAYLELGRATDATVLLTELGEQHPLRETVWTRLVLALHAAGRPAEALATYDRARRTLLRELGVEPGAELVAAQRKVLREREPATPRLSLVGGHAASGHTGVDSVLASATDEVLVMTTGTGSGPIDVLRRLGRSSLKPGVRYRVLCPDSARLSGALGSLSMAGVDVRTDSEVPMEAVVIDRSAVVLPADRAGSPTGVAIFRLPGVVAATTGLFERMWPTAVPLLADANDTALNRRERDLLTLLCAGSTDESAAARLGISVRTVRRMVADIMNRLGARSRFQAGVKAADRGWLMDKAG
;
A
#
# COMPACT_ATOMS: atom_id res chain seq x y z
N MET A 1 31.18 -35.26 29.54
CA MET A 1 30.70 -34.24 30.50
C MET A 1 29.89 -33.24 29.70
N GLN A 2 28.99 -32.50 30.32
CA GLN A 2 28.31 -31.38 29.68
C GLN A 2 28.51 -30.11 30.48
N PHE A 3 28.76 -29.01 29.81
CA PHE A 3 28.92 -27.68 30.36
C PHE A 3 27.82 -26.80 29.83
N HIS A 4 27.37 -25.93 30.72
CA HIS A 4 26.16 -25.20 30.54
C HIS A 4 26.47 -23.74 30.79
N VAL A 5 26.53 -22.95 29.70
CA VAL A 5 26.95 -21.54 29.74
C VAL A 5 25.84 -20.57 29.36
N LEU A 6 24.71 -21.06 28.85
CA LEU A 6 23.53 -20.26 28.47
C LEU A 6 22.64 -19.92 29.68
N GLY A 7 23.27 -19.54 30.80
CA GLY A 7 22.64 -19.27 32.09
C GLY A 7 23.70 -19.32 33.21
N PRO A 8 23.27 -19.59 34.45
CA PRO A 8 24.19 -19.96 35.53
C PRO A 8 25.09 -21.12 35.11
N ILE A 9 26.38 -21.03 35.41
CA ILE A 9 27.36 -22.05 35.02
C ILE A 9 27.08 -23.36 35.76
N GLU A 10 26.74 -24.38 34.97
CA GLU A 10 26.56 -25.75 35.42
C GLU A 10 27.53 -26.70 34.70
N ALA A 11 27.88 -27.78 35.38
CA ALA A 11 28.60 -28.89 34.78
C ALA A 11 27.88 -30.18 35.17
N CYS A 12 27.62 -31.04 34.20
CA CYS A 12 26.90 -32.30 34.38
C CYS A 12 27.77 -33.48 33.93
N THR A 13 27.60 -34.62 34.58
CA THR A 13 28.15 -35.89 34.07
C THR A 13 27.45 -36.25 32.75
N SER A 14 28.01 -37.21 32.00
CA SER A 14 27.32 -37.74 30.81
C SER A 14 25.97 -38.41 31.11
N ALA A 15 25.68 -38.70 32.39
CA ALA A 15 24.39 -39.20 32.85
C ALA A 15 23.43 -38.07 33.28
N GLY A 16 23.77 -36.80 33.03
CA GLY A 16 22.96 -35.63 33.37
C GLY A 16 22.95 -35.27 34.86
N THR A 17 23.83 -35.87 35.67
CA THR A 17 23.91 -35.55 37.10
C THR A 17 24.69 -34.25 37.30
N PRO A 18 24.13 -33.22 37.97
CA PRO A 18 24.86 -32.00 38.29
C PRO A 18 26.11 -32.29 39.10
N VAL A 19 27.20 -31.63 38.75
CA VAL A 19 28.47 -31.70 39.45
C VAL A 19 28.77 -30.33 40.02
N GLU A 20 28.30 -30.06 41.23
CA GLU A 20 28.29 -28.72 41.80
C GLU A 20 29.69 -28.17 42.14
N PRO A 21 30.14 -27.05 41.52
CA PRO A 21 30.93 -26.08 42.25
C PRO A 21 29.97 -25.27 43.14
N ALA A 22 29.75 -25.74 44.37
CA ALA A 22 28.75 -25.16 45.28
C ALA A 22 29.04 -23.70 45.69
N ALA A 23 30.28 -23.22 45.55
CA ALA A 23 30.68 -21.87 45.94
C ALA A 23 30.87 -20.94 44.74
N ALA A 24 30.49 -19.66 44.90
CA ALA A 24 30.53 -18.64 43.85
C ALA A 24 31.93 -18.48 43.21
N LYS A 25 33.01 -18.51 44.01
CA LYS A 25 34.38 -18.28 43.50
C LYS A 25 34.91 -19.44 42.63
N PRO A 26 34.79 -20.73 43.01
CA PRO A 26 35.04 -21.85 42.11
C PRO A 26 34.18 -21.86 40.84
N ARG A 27 32.91 -21.42 40.94
CA ARG A 27 32.03 -21.32 39.76
C ARG A 27 32.48 -20.23 38.81
N ALA A 28 32.87 -19.05 39.32
CA ALA A 28 33.48 -17.99 38.51
C ALA A 28 34.80 -18.43 37.85
N LEU A 29 35.64 -19.20 38.55
CA LEU A 29 36.83 -19.81 37.95
C LEU A 29 36.46 -20.73 36.77
N LEU A 30 35.49 -21.62 36.97
CA LEU A 30 35.01 -22.51 35.90
C LEU A 30 34.45 -21.69 34.71
N ALA A 31 33.67 -20.66 34.99
CA ALA A 31 33.09 -19.78 33.98
C ALA A 31 34.17 -19.13 33.08
N VAL A 32 35.26 -18.60 33.67
CA VAL A 32 36.35 -18.00 32.89
C VAL A 32 37.10 -19.03 32.06
N LEU A 33 37.30 -20.23 32.61
CA LEU A 33 37.95 -21.32 31.88
C LEU A 33 37.08 -21.85 30.74
N LEU A 34 35.75 -21.80 30.86
CA LEU A 34 34.80 -22.13 29.79
C LEU A 34 34.72 -21.03 28.73
N LEU A 35 34.74 -19.76 29.13
CA LEU A 35 34.81 -18.62 28.21
C LEU A 35 36.08 -18.69 27.34
N HIS A 36 37.15 -19.24 27.87
CA HIS A 36 38.41 -19.51 27.18
C HIS A 36 38.68 -21.01 27.02
N ALA A 37 37.63 -21.79 26.72
CA ALA A 37 37.73 -23.24 26.57
C ALA A 37 38.91 -23.63 25.66
N ASN A 38 39.66 -24.65 26.06
CA ASN A 38 40.84 -25.16 25.35
C ASN A 38 42.04 -24.19 25.22
N ALA A 39 41.94 -22.96 25.73
CA ALA A 39 43.05 -22.00 25.79
C ALA A 39 43.71 -21.97 27.18
N TRP A 40 44.96 -21.53 27.23
CA TRP A 40 45.67 -21.31 28.49
C TRP A 40 45.35 -19.93 29.04
N VAL A 41 44.78 -19.86 30.24
CA VAL A 41 44.38 -18.63 30.93
C VAL A 41 45.37 -18.32 32.04
N GLY A 42 45.90 -17.09 32.07
CA GLY A 42 46.89 -16.65 33.05
C GLY A 42 46.31 -16.50 34.46
N VAL A 43 47.14 -16.69 35.49
CA VAL A 43 46.74 -16.53 36.90
C VAL A 43 46.20 -15.13 37.19
N ASP A 44 46.84 -14.08 36.68
CA ASP A 44 46.42 -12.70 36.92
C ASP A 44 45.02 -12.45 36.32
N GLN A 45 44.80 -12.90 35.08
CA GLN A 45 43.49 -12.83 34.42
C GLN A 45 42.40 -13.58 35.19
N LEU A 46 42.72 -14.75 35.76
CA LEU A 46 41.79 -15.51 36.59
C LEU A 46 41.49 -14.80 37.92
N ILE A 47 42.47 -14.16 38.53
CA ILE A 47 42.28 -13.40 39.77
C ILE A 47 41.41 -12.17 39.50
N ASP A 48 41.72 -11.40 38.46
CA ASP A 48 40.96 -10.20 38.08
C ASP A 48 39.49 -10.55 37.81
N ALA A 49 39.25 -11.67 37.13
CA ALA A 49 37.91 -12.20 36.91
C ALA A 49 37.15 -12.56 38.19
N ILE A 50 37.78 -13.34 39.06
CA ILE A 50 37.12 -13.90 40.24
C ILE A 50 36.85 -12.81 41.29
N TRP A 51 37.68 -11.76 41.36
CA TRP A 51 37.59 -10.68 42.35
C TRP A 51 37.23 -9.30 41.78
N HIS A 52 36.73 -9.20 40.55
CA HIS A 52 36.38 -7.94 39.86
C HIS A 52 35.71 -6.83 40.70
N GLU A 53 34.80 -7.16 41.64
CA GLU A 53 34.08 -6.19 42.51
C GLU A 53 34.71 -5.95 43.89
N GLN A 54 35.80 -6.65 44.23
CA GLN A 54 36.38 -6.66 45.57
C GLN A 54 37.87 -6.36 45.52
N ALA A 55 38.39 -5.73 46.57
CA ALA A 55 39.84 -5.61 46.74
C ALA A 55 40.48 -7.01 46.67
N VAL A 56 41.40 -7.21 45.72
CA VAL A 56 42.08 -8.48 45.53
C VAL A 56 42.84 -8.83 46.84
N PRO A 57 42.48 -9.93 47.52
CA PRO A 57 43.13 -10.26 48.77
C PRO A 57 44.57 -10.69 48.51
N SER A 58 45.48 -10.42 49.45
CA SER A 58 46.87 -10.91 49.39
C SER A 58 46.96 -12.44 49.28
N SER A 59 45.90 -13.15 49.69
CA SER A 59 45.76 -14.61 49.57
C SER A 59 45.16 -15.10 48.24
N ALA A 60 44.88 -14.23 47.26
CA ALA A 60 44.20 -14.58 46.01
C ALA A 60 44.86 -15.74 45.25
N VAL A 61 46.19 -15.70 45.07
CA VAL A 61 46.95 -16.78 44.41
C VAL A 61 46.82 -18.11 45.16
N ARG A 62 46.84 -18.07 46.50
CA ARG A 62 46.66 -19.27 47.33
C ARG A 62 45.23 -19.80 47.20
N ASN A 63 44.23 -18.93 47.24
CA ASN A 63 42.82 -19.30 47.11
C ASN A 63 42.52 -19.88 45.72
N LEU A 64 43.08 -19.29 44.66
CA LEU A 64 42.97 -19.82 43.30
C LEU A 64 43.48 -21.26 43.20
N ARG A 65 44.63 -21.57 43.81
CA ARG A 65 45.15 -22.95 43.85
C ARG A 65 44.18 -23.90 44.57
N SER A 66 43.54 -23.46 45.65
CA SER A 66 42.51 -24.24 46.35
C SER A 66 41.29 -24.48 45.47
N TYR A 67 40.81 -23.47 44.74
CA TYR A 67 39.67 -23.61 43.82
C TYR A 67 40.01 -24.54 42.66
N VAL A 68 41.20 -24.42 42.06
CA VAL A 68 41.69 -25.34 41.02
C VAL A 68 41.75 -26.77 41.54
N TRP A 69 42.26 -26.98 42.75
CA TRP A 69 42.30 -28.32 43.35
C TRP A 69 40.89 -28.90 43.54
N GLN A 70 39.92 -28.08 43.97
CA GLN A 70 38.53 -28.50 44.08
C GLN A 70 37.93 -28.86 42.71
N LEU A 71 38.12 -28.02 41.69
CA LEU A 71 37.64 -28.32 40.34
C LEU A 71 38.34 -29.55 39.74
N ARG A 72 39.63 -29.78 40.05
CA ARG A 72 40.37 -30.95 39.59
C ARG A 72 39.85 -32.26 40.16
N LYS A 73 39.28 -32.28 41.36
CA LYS A 73 38.60 -33.48 41.88
C LYS A 73 37.45 -33.92 40.98
N THR A 74 36.79 -32.96 40.35
CA THR A 74 35.66 -33.18 39.45
C THR A 74 36.11 -33.48 38.03
N PHE A 75 36.99 -32.64 37.46
CA PHE A 75 37.32 -32.68 36.04
C PHE A 75 38.60 -33.48 35.73
N GLY A 76 39.36 -33.89 36.75
CA GLY A 76 40.59 -34.67 36.61
C GLY A 76 41.61 -34.00 35.69
N ASP A 77 42.14 -34.79 34.77
CA ASP A 77 43.20 -34.39 33.84
C ASP A 77 42.76 -33.35 32.80
N ARG A 78 41.45 -33.10 32.69
CA ARG A 78 40.92 -32.05 31.82
C ARG A 78 41.35 -30.65 32.27
N LEU A 79 41.60 -30.47 33.57
CA LEU A 79 42.09 -29.21 34.14
C LEU A 79 43.62 -29.24 34.27
N ALA A 80 44.29 -28.87 33.18
CA ALA A 80 45.74 -28.84 33.08
C ALA A 80 46.33 -27.59 33.73
N SER A 81 47.55 -27.73 34.25
CA SER A 81 48.35 -26.64 34.82
C SER A 81 49.67 -26.52 34.08
N ARG A 82 50.12 -25.27 33.89
CA ARG A 82 51.50 -24.93 33.54
C ARG A 82 51.95 -23.75 34.41
N PRO A 83 53.25 -23.39 34.45
CA PRO A 83 53.69 -22.21 35.18
C PRO A 83 52.85 -20.98 34.81
N GLY A 84 52.18 -20.38 35.80
CA GLY A 84 51.40 -19.16 35.65
C GLY A 84 50.05 -19.27 34.91
N ALA A 85 49.58 -20.47 34.54
CA ALA A 85 48.34 -20.61 33.78
C ALA A 85 47.62 -21.96 33.96
N TYR A 86 46.31 -21.95 33.68
CA TYR A 86 45.44 -23.14 33.69
C TYR A 86 44.70 -23.26 32.36
N ARG A 87 44.31 -24.48 32.00
CA ARG A 87 43.50 -24.76 30.80
C ARG A 87 42.45 -25.82 31.15
N LEU A 88 41.20 -25.56 30.78
CA LEU A 88 40.15 -26.57 30.79
C LEU A 88 40.00 -27.15 29.37
N THR A 89 40.13 -28.46 29.25
CA THR A 89 39.88 -29.18 28.00
C THR A 89 38.40 -29.49 27.87
N VAL A 90 37.78 -29.05 26.79
CA VAL A 90 36.36 -29.23 26.45
C VAL A 90 36.29 -29.84 25.05
N LEU A 91 35.71 -31.03 24.93
CA LEU A 91 35.56 -31.73 23.65
C LEU A 91 34.35 -31.18 22.89
N PRO A 92 34.31 -31.31 21.55
CA PRO A 92 33.15 -30.93 20.76
C PRO A 92 31.87 -31.64 21.24
N GLY A 93 30.77 -30.89 21.37
CA GLY A 93 29.48 -31.41 21.83
C GLY A 93 29.36 -31.53 23.35
N GLU A 94 30.35 -31.05 24.10
CA GLU A 94 30.29 -30.99 25.57
C GLU A 94 29.80 -29.64 26.09
N THR A 95 29.47 -28.67 25.24
CA THR A 95 28.85 -27.40 25.66
C THR A 95 27.43 -27.29 25.10
N ASP A 96 26.54 -26.63 25.85
CA ASP A 96 25.22 -26.26 25.33
C ASP A 96 25.31 -25.28 24.16
N THR A 97 26.41 -24.53 24.00
CA THR A 97 26.69 -23.76 22.78
C THR A 97 26.97 -24.64 21.56
N ASP A 98 27.66 -25.78 21.70
CA ASP A 98 27.85 -26.72 20.58
C ASP A 98 26.51 -27.36 20.18
N GLU A 99 25.68 -27.70 21.16
CA GLU A 99 24.33 -28.22 20.93
C GLU A 99 23.44 -27.17 20.25
N LEU A 100 23.52 -25.92 20.69
CA LEU A 100 22.86 -24.79 20.07
C LEU A 100 23.26 -24.67 18.59
N ASP A 101 24.55 -24.63 18.29
CA ASP A 101 25.06 -24.49 16.92
C ASP A 101 24.53 -25.61 16.01
N SER A 102 24.54 -26.85 16.48
CA SER A 102 24.01 -28.02 15.77
C SER A 102 22.49 -27.90 15.51
N LEU A 103 21.72 -27.47 16.51
CA LEU A 103 20.27 -27.27 16.37
C LEU A 103 19.96 -26.13 15.39
N VAL A 104 20.72 -25.04 15.43
CA VAL A 104 20.56 -23.89 14.53
C VAL A 104 20.90 -24.26 13.09
N GLU A 105 21.98 -25.01 12.86
CA GLU A 105 22.35 -25.50 11.54
C GLU A 105 21.25 -26.43 10.98
N SER A 106 20.76 -27.38 11.79
CA SER A 106 19.66 -28.25 11.40
C SER A 106 18.35 -27.48 11.14
N ALA A 107 18.05 -26.45 11.92
CA ALA A 107 16.87 -25.62 11.72
C ALA A 107 16.94 -24.82 10.42
N ARG A 108 18.10 -24.23 10.11
CA ARG A 108 18.33 -23.49 8.86
C ARG A 108 18.21 -24.40 7.64
N ALA A 109 18.81 -25.59 7.70
CA ALA A 109 18.68 -26.58 6.63
C ALA A 109 17.23 -27.02 6.40
N ALA A 110 16.41 -27.12 7.46
CA ALA A 110 14.99 -27.40 7.35
C ALA A 110 14.20 -26.20 6.76
N MET A 111 14.52 -24.96 7.15
CA MET A 111 13.94 -23.75 6.55
C MET A 111 14.22 -23.68 5.04
N ASP A 112 15.45 -23.97 4.62
CA ASP A 112 15.86 -23.94 3.21
C ASP A 112 15.14 -25.03 2.36
N GLN A 113 14.58 -26.05 3.03
CA GLN A 113 13.82 -27.14 2.41
C GLN A 113 12.30 -26.99 2.60
N ASP A 114 11.83 -25.83 3.08
CA ASP A 114 10.42 -25.56 3.41
C ASP A 114 9.83 -26.53 4.47
N GLU A 115 10.68 -27.20 5.26
CA GLU A 115 10.30 -28.11 6.35
C GLU A 115 10.04 -27.33 7.65
N TYR A 116 9.12 -26.36 7.60
CA TYR A 116 8.88 -25.39 8.68
C TYR A 116 8.51 -26.03 10.02
N ALA A 117 7.85 -27.20 10.02
CA ALA A 117 7.53 -27.94 11.25
C ALA A 117 8.80 -28.42 11.96
N THR A 118 9.72 -29.03 11.21
CA THR A 118 11.01 -29.48 11.74
C THR A 118 11.88 -28.29 12.16
N ALA A 119 11.89 -27.21 11.38
CA ALA A 119 12.58 -25.98 11.76
C ALA A 119 12.05 -25.44 13.11
N ALA A 120 10.73 -25.37 13.29
CA ALA A 120 10.12 -24.89 14.53
C ALA A 120 10.46 -25.77 15.74
N GLU A 121 10.47 -27.09 15.58
CA GLU A 121 10.88 -28.02 16.64
C GLU A 121 12.34 -27.81 17.06
N LYS A 122 13.25 -27.69 16.09
CA LYS A 122 14.68 -27.47 16.35
C LYS A 122 14.95 -26.11 16.99
N LEU A 123 14.28 -25.06 16.53
CA LEU A 123 14.41 -23.71 17.11
C LEU A 123 13.83 -23.63 18.52
N THR A 124 12.74 -24.35 18.78
CA THR A 124 12.17 -24.45 20.13
C THR A 124 13.14 -25.17 21.07
N ALA A 125 13.73 -26.29 20.63
CA ALA A 125 14.75 -26.99 21.40
C ALA A 125 15.99 -26.11 21.65
N ALA A 126 16.45 -25.37 20.64
CA ALA A 126 17.56 -24.44 20.76
C ALA A 126 17.29 -23.35 21.80
N LEU A 127 16.13 -22.69 21.72
CA LEU A 127 15.73 -21.63 22.66
C LEU A 127 15.57 -22.15 24.10
N ALA A 128 15.19 -23.42 24.28
CA ALA A 128 15.06 -24.05 25.59
C ALA A 128 16.41 -24.28 26.30
N LEU A 129 17.54 -24.16 25.59
CA LEU A 129 18.87 -24.26 26.20
C LEU A 129 19.20 -23.05 27.11
N TRP A 130 18.55 -21.91 26.89
CA TRP A 130 18.72 -20.74 27.75
C TRP A 130 18.01 -20.93 29.10
N ARG A 131 18.78 -20.94 30.17
CA ARG A 131 18.30 -21.01 31.57
C ARG A 131 18.36 -19.67 32.30
N GLY A 132 19.00 -18.66 31.71
CA GLY A 132 19.21 -17.37 32.33
C GLY A 132 20.10 -16.47 31.46
N SER A 133 20.83 -15.55 32.10
CA SER A 133 21.83 -14.75 31.40
C SER A 133 23.06 -15.62 31.12
N PRO A 134 23.59 -15.66 29.88
CA PRO A 134 24.81 -16.39 29.61
C PRO A 134 25.98 -15.87 30.45
N PHE A 135 26.80 -16.79 30.99
CA PHE A 135 27.92 -16.48 31.88
C PHE A 135 27.53 -15.59 33.08
N GLU A 136 26.40 -15.88 33.72
CA GLU A 136 25.82 -15.06 34.81
C GLU A 136 26.81 -14.76 35.95
N GLU A 137 27.74 -15.67 36.22
CA GLU A 137 28.77 -15.54 37.26
C GLU A 137 29.89 -14.54 36.95
N LEU A 138 29.95 -13.98 35.74
CA LEU A 138 31.06 -13.14 35.28
C LEU A 138 30.63 -11.72 34.95
N ALA A 139 31.19 -10.75 35.67
CA ALA A 139 31.14 -9.34 35.31
C ALA A 139 32.48 -8.85 34.70
N LEU A 140 32.98 -9.60 33.70
CA LEU A 140 34.15 -9.24 32.91
C LEU A 140 33.73 -8.64 31.56
N PRO A 141 34.46 -7.66 30.98
CA PRO A 141 34.16 -7.14 29.65
C PRO A 141 34.07 -8.21 28.56
N ALA A 142 34.95 -9.22 28.60
CA ALA A 142 34.92 -10.34 27.65
C ALA A 142 33.67 -11.22 27.82
N ALA A 143 33.23 -11.46 29.06
CA ALA A 143 32.01 -12.21 29.36
C ALA A 143 30.76 -11.43 28.97
N GLN A 144 30.72 -10.11 29.24
CA GLN A 144 29.65 -9.22 28.79
C GLN A 144 29.53 -9.21 27.27
N SER A 145 30.65 -9.16 26.54
CA SER A 145 30.65 -9.25 25.08
C SER A 145 30.11 -10.61 24.59
N ALA A 146 30.53 -11.71 25.21
CA ALA A 146 30.02 -13.04 24.88
C ALA A 146 28.52 -13.18 25.18
N ALA A 147 28.08 -12.73 26.34
CA ALA A 147 26.69 -12.71 26.74
C ALA A 147 25.84 -11.87 25.79
N ALA A 148 26.29 -10.67 25.43
CA ALA A 148 25.61 -9.81 24.46
C ALA A 148 25.43 -10.49 23.09
N ARG A 149 26.48 -11.16 22.58
CA ARG A 149 26.38 -11.94 21.34
C ARG A 149 25.36 -13.07 21.46
N LEU A 150 25.36 -13.81 22.57
CA LEU A 150 24.40 -14.90 22.79
C LEU A 150 22.96 -14.40 22.99
N THR A 151 22.77 -13.22 23.59
CA THR A 151 21.48 -12.54 23.68
C THR A 151 20.99 -12.11 22.30
N GLU A 152 21.88 -11.59 21.44
CA GLU A 152 21.58 -11.30 20.05
C GLU A 152 21.13 -12.56 19.31
N THR A 153 21.91 -13.65 19.40
CA THR A 153 21.56 -14.95 18.82
C THR A 153 20.18 -15.42 19.30
N ARG A 154 19.89 -15.34 20.60
CA ARG A 154 18.56 -15.71 21.14
C ARG A 154 17.44 -14.93 20.44
N CYS A 155 17.61 -13.62 20.28
CA CYS A 155 16.63 -12.79 19.58
C CYS A 155 16.47 -13.17 18.09
N GLU A 156 17.56 -13.48 17.40
CA GLU A 156 17.52 -13.92 16.00
C GLU A 156 16.79 -15.25 15.84
N LEU A 157 17.06 -16.23 16.71
CA LEU A 157 16.39 -17.54 16.69
C LEU A 157 14.90 -17.44 17.03
N SER A 158 14.55 -16.57 17.97
CA SER A 158 13.17 -16.21 18.28
C SER A 158 12.44 -15.60 17.07
N CYS A 159 13.10 -14.73 16.31
CA CYS A 159 12.54 -14.21 15.06
C CYS A 159 12.36 -15.32 14.02
N LEU A 160 13.36 -16.19 13.85
CA LEU A 160 13.29 -17.31 12.89
C LEU A 160 12.18 -18.31 13.25
N LEU A 161 11.98 -18.59 14.55
CA LEU A 161 10.89 -19.43 15.02
C LEU A 161 9.52 -18.79 14.73
N SER A 162 9.43 -17.47 14.86
CA SER A 162 8.21 -16.74 14.50
C SER A 162 7.91 -16.84 13.02
N ASP A 163 8.93 -16.72 12.16
CA ASP A 163 8.80 -16.85 10.71
C ASP A 163 8.30 -18.27 10.35
N ALA A 164 8.89 -19.32 10.96
CA ALA A 164 8.42 -20.70 10.79
C ALA A 164 6.96 -20.90 11.27
N TYR A 165 6.56 -20.29 12.38
CA TYR A 165 5.17 -20.33 12.84
C TYR A 165 4.20 -19.64 11.88
N LEU A 166 4.60 -18.55 11.24
CA LEU A 166 3.74 -17.88 10.26
C LEU A 166 3.50 -18.74 9.02
N GLU A 167 4.52 -19.42 8.51
CA GLU A 167 4.39 -20.36 7.38
C GLU A 167 3.51 -21.57 7.73
N LEU A 168 3.54 -22.02 8.99
CA LEU A 168 2.65 -23.07 9.51
C LEU A 168 1.22 -22.59 9.81
N GLY A 169 0.89 -21.32 9.58
CA GLY A 169 -0.41 -20.73 9.94
C GLY A 169 -0.64 -20.57 11.44
N ARG A 170 0.41 -20.70 12.26
CA ARG A 170 0.41 -20.59 13.73
C ARG A 170 0.67 -19.14 14.17
N ALA A 171 -0.04 -18.19 13.58
CA ALA A 171 0.18 -16.76 13.81
C ALA A 171 0.01 -16.31 15.27
N THR A 172 -0.85 -16.99 16.04
CA THR A 172 -1.01 -16.75 17.49
C THR A 172 0.26 -17.06 18.26
N ASP A 173 0.94 -18.17 17.95
CA ASP A 173 2.18 -18.56 18.63
C ASP A 173 3.31 -17.58 18.30
N ALA A 174 3.42 -17.16 17.04
CA ALA A 174 4.33 -16.10 16.62
C ALA A 174 4.06 -14.78 17.37
N THR A 175 2.78 -14.41 17.53
CA THR A 175 2.38 -13.19 18.24
C THR A 175 2.84 -13.19 19.69
N VAL A 176 2.65 -14.30 20.41
CA VAL A 176 3.05 -14.42 21.83
C VAL A 176 4.54 -14.17 21.97
N LEU A 177 5.34 -14.88 21.17
CA LEU A 177 6.79 -14.81 21.22
C LEU A 177 7.32 -13.42 20.84
N LEU A 178 6.78 -12.83 19.76
CA LEU A 178 7.20 -11.50 19.30
C LEU A 178 6.76 -10.36 20.22
N THR A 179 5.66 -10.54 20.97
CA THR A 179 5.22 -9.54 21.96
C THR A 179 6.26 -9.42 23.05
N GLU A 180 6.71 -10.54 23.61
CA GLU A 180 7.75 -10.56 24.64
C GLU A 180 9.07 -9.96 24.11
N LEU A 181 9.50 -10.35 22.90
CA LEU A 181 10.70 -9.80 22.28
C LEU A 181 10.60 -8.29 22.04
N GLY A 182 9.44 -7.77 21.62
CA GLY A 182 9.24 -6.34 21.38
C GLY A 182 9.37 -5.50 22.66
N GLU A 183 9.04 -6.09 23.82
CA GLU A 183 9.21 -5.43 25.11
C GLU A 183 10.66 -5.50 25.61
N GLN A 184 11.35 -6.61 25.37
CA GLN A 184 12.78 -6.77 25.72
C GLN A 184 13.70 -5.94 24.81
N HIS A 185 13.32 -5.76 23.54
CA HIS A 185 14.13 -5.09 22.52
C HIS A 185 13.34 -3.97 21.81
N PRO A 186 12.92 -2.92 22.53
CA PRO A 186 11.98 -1.92 22.02
C PRO A 186 12.53 -1.07 20.86
N LEU A 187 13.84 -1.06 20.64
CA LEU A 187 14.50 -0.34 19.55
C LEU A 187 14.73 -1.20 18.28
N ARG A 188 14.34 -2.48 18.29
CA ARG A 188 14.53 -3.37 17.14
C ARG A 188 13.31 -3.38 16.23
N GLU A 189 13.40 -2.63 15.14
CA GLU A 189 12.33 -2.51 14.14
C GLU A 189 11.93 -3.84 13.48
N THR A 190 12.88 -4.76 13.32
CA THR A 190 12.64 -6.09 12.73
C THR A 190 11.68 -6.93 13.57
N VAL A 191 11.73 -6.81 14.91
CA VAL A 191 10.80 -7.48 15.83
C VAL A 191 9.41 -6.87 15.70
N TRP A 192 9.31 -5.53 15.70
CA TRP A 192 8.04 -4.83 15.52
C TRP A 192 7.38 -5.16 14.18
N THR A 193 8.17 -5.22 13.12
CA THR A 193 7.70 -5.57 11.77
C THR A 193 7.05 -6.94 11.75
N ARG A 194 7.74 -7.95 12.31
CA ARG A 194 7.19 -9.31 12.44
C ARG A 194 5.95 -9.35 13.31
N LEU A 195 5.92 -8.62 14.43
CA LEU A 195 4.75 -8.59 15.33
C LEU A 195 3.51 -8.01 14.64
N VAL A 196 3.68 -6.92 13.88
CA VAL A 196 2.60 -6.33 13.07
C VAL A 196 2.06 -7.35 12.06
N LEU A 197 2.94 -8.06 11.36
CA LEU A 197 2.56 -9.08 10.38
C LEU A 197 1.89 -10.30 11.04
N ALA A 198 2.38 -10.75 12.19
CA ALA A 198 1.82 -11.87 12.94
C ALA A 198 0.43 -11.55 13.50
N LEU A 199 0.24 -10.37 14.08
CA LEU A 199 -1.08 -9.91 14.55
C LEU A 199 -2.07 -9.82 13.39
N HIS A 200 -1.62 -9.34 12.23
CA HIS A 200 -2.46 -9.28 11.03
C HIS A 200 -2.85 -10.69 10.53
N ALA A 201 -1.88 -11.61 10.43
CA ALA A 201 -2.13 -13.00 10.04
C ALA A 201 -3.05 -13.73 11.04
N ALA A 202 -3.01 -13.35 12.32
CA ALA A 202 -3.92 -13.84 13.36
C ALA A 202 -5.32 -13.19 13.33
N GLY A 203 -5.63 -12.36 12.32
CA GLY A 203 -6.93 -11.70 12.18
C GLY A 203 -7.16 -10.55 13.17
N ARG A 204 -6.08 -9.95 13.70
CA ARG A 204 -6.11 -8.86 14.69
C ARG A 204 -5.55 -7.54 14.12
N PRO A 205 -6.08 -7.00 13.01
CA PRO A 205 -5.51 -5.84 12.32
C PRO A 205 -5.53 -4.54 13.14
N ALA A 206 -6.50 -4.38 14.04
CA ALA A 206 -6.53 -3.21 14.94
C ALA A 206 -5.33 -3.20 15.90
N GLU A 207 -4.98 -4.36 16.43
CA GLU A 207 -3.83 -4.52 17.32
C GLU A 207 -2.51 -4.41 16.56
N ALA A 208 -2.46 -4.91 15.32
CA ALA A 208 -1.30 -4.72 14.44
C ALA A 208 -0.99 -3.23 14.22
N LEU A 209 -2.01 -2.40 13.94
CA LEU A 209 -1.83 -0.95 13.77
C LEU A 209 -1.44 -0.26 15.09
N ALA A 210 -2.05 -0.66 16.21
CA ALA A 210 -1.67 -0.14 17.53
C ALA A 210 -0.21 -0.46 17.89
N THR A 211 0.27 -1.65 17.51
CA THR A 211 1.67 -2.07 17.67
C THR A 211 2.60 -1.20 16.83
N TYR A 212 2.27 -0.92 15.56
CA TYR A 212 3.02 0.01 14.74
C TYR A 212 3.12 1.41 15.39
N ASP A 213 2.00 1.94 15.90
CA ASP A 213 1.97 3.24 16.55
C ASP A 213 2.75 3.26 17.88
N ARG A 214 2.79 2.14 18.61
CA ARG A 214 3.67 1.96 19.79
C ARG A 214 5.14 2.00 19.35
N ALA A 215 5.52 1.22 18.36
CA ALA A 215 6.89 1.17 17.83
C ALA A 215 7.36 2.56 17.35
N ARG A 216 6.55 3.25 16.54
CA ARG A 216 6.83 4.60 16.05
C ARG A 216 7.07 5.59 17.19
N ARG A 217 6.21 5.60 18.21
CA ARG A 217 6.38 6.49 19.38
C ARG A 217 7.65 6.20 20.16
N THR A 218 8.02 4.93 20.28
CA THR A 218 9.27 4.52 20.95
C THR A 218 10.49 4.98 20.16
N LEU A 219 10.55 4.70 18.85
CA LEU A 219 11.68 5.10 18.00
C LEU A 219 11.86 6.61 17.95
N LEU A 220 10.77 7.37 17.82
CA LEU A 220 10.83 8.84 17.86
C LEU A 220 11.31 9.37 19.21
N ARG A 221 10.90 8.75 20.33
CA ARG A 221 11.28 9.20 21.67
C ARG A 221 12.74 8.89 21.98
N GLU A 222 13.17 7.65 21.73
CA GLU A 222 14.47 7.16 22.17
C GLU A 222 15.59 7.48 21.16
N LEU A 223 15.27 7.52 19.86
CA LEU A 223 16.25 7.71 18.78
C LEU A 223 16.02 8.97 17.95
N GLY A 224 14.84 9.60 18.02
CA GLY A 224 14.52 10.77 17.20
C GLY A 224 14.31 10.46 15.72
N VAL A 225 14.07 9.19 15.37
CA VAL A 225 13.92 8.72 13.99
C VAL A 225 12.51 8.18 13.72
N GLU A 226 12.07 8.30 12.47
CA GLU A 226 10.85 7.66 11.98
C GLU A 226 11.08 6.16 11.70
N PRO A 227 10.01 5.33 11.69
CA PRO A 227 10.09 3.94 11.29
C PRO A 227 10.70 3.74 9.90
N GLY A 228 11.55 2.73 9.77
CA GLY A 228 12.15 2.28 8.53
C GLY A 228 11.15 1.69 7.54
N ALA A 229 11.62 1.47 6.31
CA ALA A 229 10.78 1.09 5.18
C ALA A 229 10.03 -0.24 5.38
N GLU A 230 10.63 -1.22 6.05
CA GLU A 230 10.01 -2.52 6.30
C GLU A 230 8.81 -2.42 7.26
N LEU A 231 8.97 -1.69 8.36
CA LEU A 231 7.90 -1.49 9.35
C LEU A 231 6.75 -0.66 8.74
N VAL A 232 7.07 0.35 7.92
CA VAL A 232 6.09 1.11 7.14
C VAL A 232 5.37 0.22 6.13
N ALA A 233 6.09 -0.68 5.44
CA ALA A 233 5.50 -1.60 4.48
C ALA A 233 4.54 -2.59 5.16
N ALA A 234 4.88 -3.09 6.36
CA ALA A 234 4.00 -3.93 7.16
C ALA A 234 2.70 -3.20 7.52
N GLN A 235 2.77 -1.95 7.99
CA GLN A 235 1.57 -1.14 8.26
C GLN A 235 0.69 -0.97 7.01
N ARG A 236 1.31 -0.66 5.86
CA ARG A 236 0.58 -0.50 4.59
C ARG A 236 -0.11 -1.78 4.16
N LYS A 237 0.49 -2.95 4.40
CA LYS A 237 -0.14 -4.25 4.13
C LYS A 237 -1.42 -4.40 4.94
N VAL A 238 -1.36 -4.15 6.25
CA VAL A 238 -2.54 -4.20 7.15
C VAL A 238 -3.63 -3.24 6.70
N LEU A 239 -3.29 -2.01 6.32
CA LEU A 239 -4.26 -1.01 5.88
C LEU A 239 -4.95 -1.41 4.57
N ARG A 240 -4.19 -1.89 3.57
CA ARG A 240 -4.75 -2.33 2.27
C ARG A 240 -5.71 -3.49 2.39
N GLU A 241 -5.42 -4.44 3.28
CA GLU A 241 -6.26 -5.62 3.48
C GLU A 241 -7.45 -5.37 4.42
N ARG A 242 -7.44 -4.24 5.15
CA ARG A 242 -8.56 -3.74 5.96
C ARG A 242 -9.51 -2.85 5.19
N GLU A 243 -9.06 -2.20 4.12
CA GLU A 243 -9.98 -1.56 3.19
C GLU A 243 -10.96 -2.66 2.74
N PRO A 244 -12.28 -2.53 3.03
CA PRO A 244 -13.24 -3.47 2.48
C PRO A 244 -12.97 -3.46 1.00
N ALA A 245 -12.69 -4.64 0.42
CA ALA A 245 -12.39 -4.78 -0.99
C ALA A 245 -13.41 -3.91 -1.72
N THR A 246 -12.97 -2.73 -2.17
CA THR A 246 -13.84 -1.84 -2.96
C THR A 246 -14.32 -2.78 -4.03
N PRO A 247 -15.62 -3.13 -4.09
CA PRO A 247 -16.06 -4.32 -4.77
C PRO A 247 -15.49 -4.21 -6.16
N ARG A 248 -14.47 -5.02 -6.45
CA ARG A 248 -14.03 -5.19 -7.83
C ARG A 248 -15.26 -5.83 -8.41
N LEU A 249 -16.04 -5.03 -9.12
CA LEU A 249 -17.07 -5.51 -10.01
C LEU A 249 -16.30 -6.36 -11.02
N SER A 250 -16.06 -7.62 -10.68
CA SER A 250 -15.67 -8.63 -11.62
C SER A 250 -16.86 -8.70 -12.57
N LEU A 251 -16.60 -8.25 -13.79
CA LEU A 251 -17.49 -8.35 -14.93
C LEU A 251 -17.79 -9.84 -15.16
N VAL A 252 -18.77 -10.39 -14.46
CA VAL A 252 -19.35 -11.69 -14.78
C VAL A 252 -20.16 -11.47 -16.05
N GLY A 253 -19.52 -11.70 -17.20
CA GLY A 253 -20.16 -11.72 -18.52
C GLY A 253 -19.71 -10.65 -19.54
N GLY A 254 -18.71 -9.81 -19.24
CA GLY A 254 -18.17 -8.87 -20.22
C GLY A 254 -17.00 -9.47 -20.98
N HIS A 255 -17.16 -9.77 -22.28
CA HIS A 255 -16.00 -10.07 -23.13
C HIS A 255 -15.16 -8.80 -23.24
N ALA A 256 -14.00 -8.77 -22.59
CA ALA A 256 -12.97 -7.77 -22.85
C ALA A 256 -12.39 -8.06 -24.25
N ALA A 257 -13.02 -7.50 -25.28
CA ALA A 257 -12.47 -7.56 -26.63
C ALA A 257 -11.19 -6.72 -26.65
N SER A 258 -10.04 -7.38 -26.79
CA SER A 258 -8.79 -6.68 -27.04
C SER A 258 -8.79 -6.21 -28.49
N GLY A 259 -8.98 -4.91 -28.70
CA GLY A 259 -8.72 -4.27 -30.00
C GLY A 259 -9.84 -3.36 -30.52
N HIS A 260 -9.42 -2.47 -31.42
CA HIS A 260 -10.26 -1.48 -32.10
C HIS A 260 -11.41 -2.12 -32.91
N THR A 261 -11.30 -3.40 -33.28
CA THR A 261 -12.25 -4.18 -34.06
C THR A 261 -13.52 -4.58 -33.30
N GLY A 262 -13.44 -4.71 -31.98
CA GLY A 262 -14.59 -5.07 -31.14
C GLY A 262 -15.65 -3.98 -31.12
N VAL A 263 -15.23 -2.71 -31.04
CA VAL A 263 -16.15 -1.56 -31.01
C VAL A 263 -16.79 -1.33 -32.38
N ASP A 264 -16.01 -1.43 -33.46
CA ASP A 264 -16.50 -1.23 -34.82
C ASP A 264 -17.54 -2.30 -35.21
N SER A 265 -17.38 -3.55 -34.76
CA SER A 265 -18.37 -4.61 -35.01
C SER A 265 -19.68 -4.40 -34.23
N VAL A 266 -19.63 -3.87 -32.99
CA VAL A 266 -20.84 -3.56 -32.24
C VAL A 266 -21.53 -2.32 -32.82
N LEU A 267 -20.78 -1.29 -33.23
CA LEU A 267 -21.35 -0.16 -33.98
C LEU A 267 -21.99 -0.59 -35.30
N ALA A 268 -21.37 -1.54 -36.01
CA ALA A 268 -21.92 -2.16 -37.21
C ALA A 268 -23.15 -3.03 -36.94
N SER A 269 -23.48 -3.35 -35.67
CA SER A 269 -24.72 -4.05 -35.32
C SER A 269 -25.90 -3.12 -35.03
N ALA A 270 -25.68 -1.80 -34.97
CA ALA A 270 -26.73 -0.82 -34.70
C ALA A 270 -27.84 -0.86 -35.77
N THR A 271 -29.09 -0.72 -35.32
CA THR A 271 -30.32 -0.83 -36.11
C THR A 271 -31.31 0.32 -35.89
N ASP A 272 -31.34 0.96 -34.71
CA ASP A 272 -32.26 2.06 -34.38
C ASP A 272 -31.52 3.31 -33.88
N GLU A 273 -30.66 3.16 -32.86
CA GLU A 273 -30.11 4.33 -32.16
C GLU A 273 -28.71 4.08 -31.59
N VAL A 274 -27.84 5.07 -31.74
CA VAL A 274 -26.53 5.14 -31.09
C VAL A 274 -26.41 6.42 -30.29
N LEU A 275 -26.18 6.29 -28.98
CA LEU A 275 -25.95 7.40 -28.07
C LEU A 275 -24.48 7.47 -27.70
N VAL A 276 -23.89 8.65 -27.75
CA VAL A 276 -22.47 8.86 -27.46
C VAL A 276 -22.30 9.94 -26.41
N MET A 277 -21.55 9.63 -25.37
CA MET A 277 -21.00 10.60 -24.42
C MET A 277 -19.48 10.58 -24.54
N THR A 278 -18.87 11.75 -24.68
CA THR A 278 -17.42 11.89 -24.70
C THR A 278 -16.97 12.98 -23.75
N THR A 279 -15.86 12.76 -23.06
CA THR A 279 -15.28 13.71 -22.09
C THR A 279 -14.21 14.63 -22.70
N GLY A 280 -13.89 14.49 -23.99
CA GLY A 280 -12.81 15.27 -24.62
C GLY A 280 -12.73 15.19 -26.14
N THR A 281 -11.64 15.70 -26.72
CA THR A 281 -11.47 15.95 -28.16
C THR A 281 -11.00 14.74 -29.00
N GLY A 282 -11.19 13.50 -28.54
CA GLY A 282 -10.86 12.29 -29.32
C GLY A 282 -9.44 11.75 -29.16
N SER A 283 -8.89 11.72 -27.94
CA SER A 283 -7.66 10.96 -27.63
C SER A 283 -7.90 9.76 -26.69
N GLY A 284 -9.14 9.54 -26.26
CA GLY A 284 -9.53 8.44 -25.40
C GLY A 284 -9.62 7.10 -26.15
N PRO A 285 -9.64 5.96 -25.42
CA PRO A 285 -9.64 4.62 -25.99
C PRO A 285 -10.84 4.32 -26.91
N ILE A 286 -11.92 5.10 -26.80
CA ILE A 286 -13.10 4.91 -27.64
C ILE A 286 -13.07 5.81 -28.90
N ASP A 287 -12.29 6.90 -28.93
CA ASP A 287 -12.15 7.90 -30.02
C ASP A 287 -13.35 7.93 -31.01
N VAL A 288 -14.56 8.10 -30.44
CA VAL A 288 -15.82 7.83 -31.14
C VAL A 288 -16.05 8.83 -32.26
N LEU A 289 -15.59 10.07 -32.08
CA LEU A 289 -15.76 11.14 -33.06
C LEU A 289 -15.01 10.84 -34.36
N ARG A 290 -13.79 10.29 -34.25
CA ARG A 290 -13.01 9.87 -35.43
C ARG A 290 -13.56 8.59 -36.04
N ARG A 291 -14.10 7.68 -35.22
CA ARG A 291 -14.70 6.43 -35.70
C ARG A 291 -15.99 6.65 -36.44
N LEU A 292 -16.91 7.45 -35.92
CA LEU A 292 -18.13 7.85 -36.66
C LEU A 292 -17.83 8.60 -37.95
N GLY A 293 -16.70 9.33 -38.01
CA GLY A 293 -16.23 9.94 -39.25
C GLY A 293 -15.59 8.94 -40.24
N ARG A 294 -15.16 7.76 -39.78
CA ARG A 294 -14.54 6.70 -40.59
C ARG A 294 -15.51 5.57 -40.95
N SER A 295 -16.52 5.29 -40.12
CA SER A 295 -17.59 4.35 -40.40
C SER A 295 -18.70 5.07 -41.17
N SER A 296 -19.16 4.48 -42.27
CA SER A 296 -20.33 5.02 -42.98
C SER A 296 -21.52 4.96 -42.04
N LEU A 297 -22.05 6.13 -41.64
CA LEU A 297 -23.28 6.23 -40.86
C LEU A 297 -24.37 5.39 -41.54
N LYS A 298 -25.03 4.52 -40.77
CA LYS A 298 -26.04 3.64 -41.34
C LYS A 298 -27.32 4.43 -41.63
N PRO A 299 -27.87 4.32 -42.85
CA PRO A 299 -29.20 4.87 -43.13
C PRO A 299 -30.24 4.28 -42.17
N GLY A 300 -31.07 5.14 -41.59
CA GLY A 300 -32.14 4.74 -40.66
C GLY A 300 -31.74 4.63 -39.19
N VAL A 301 -30.44 4.71 -38.85
CA VAL A 301 -29.97 4.74 -37.46
C VAL A 301 -29.85 6.19 -36.98
N ARG A 302 -30.41 6.50 -35.82
CA ARG A 302 -30.29 7.82 -35.19
C ARG A 302 -29.02 7.91 -34.35
N TYR A 303 -28.21 8.93 -34.60
CA TYR A 303 -26.97 9.16 -33.86
C TYR A 303 -27.11 10.43 -33.03
N ARG A 304 -27.00 10.31 -31.70
CA ARG A 304 -27.03 11.44 -30.77
C ARG A 304 -25.72 11.51 -29.98
N VAL A 305 -25.04 12.65 -30.06
CA VAL A 305 -23.70 12.84 -29.48
C VAL A 305 -23.72 13.99 -28.49
N LEU A 306 -23.30 13.71 -27.26
CA LEU A 306 -23.09 14.66 -26.18
C LEU A 306 -21.59 14.83 -25.92
N CYS A 307 -21.11 16.06 -25.98
CA CYS A 307 -19.69 16.39 -25.80
C CYS A 307 -19.50 17.66 -24.96
N PRO A 308 -18.31 17.88 -24.37
CA PRO A 308 -18.05 19.10 -23.61
C PRO A 308 -18.00 20.33 -24.53
N ASP A 309 -18.31 21.51 -24.00
CA ASP A 309 -18.21 22.79 -24.72
C ASP A 309 -16.82 23.04 -25.30
N SER A 310 -15.77 22.53 -24.65
CA SER A 310 -14.39 22.60 -25.13
C SER A 310 -14.18 21.90 -26.48
N ALA A 311 -15.06 20.96 -26.85
CA ALA A 311 -14.99 20.25 -28.12
C ALA A 311 -15.60 21.04 -29.29
N ARG A 312 -16.34 22.14 -29.05
CA ARG A 312 -16.98 22.96 -30.12
C ARG A 312 -16.01 23.49 -31.17
N LEU A 313 -14.74 23.69 -30.78
CA LEU A 313 -13.68 24.18 -31.68
C LEU A 313 -13.09 23.07 -32.57
N SER A 314 -13.49 21.81 -32.37
CA SER A 314 -13.04 20.68 -33.18
C SER A 314 -13.82 20.61 -34.50
N GLY A 315 -13.11 20.69 -35.62
CA GLY A 315 -13.71 20.55 -36.96
C GLY A 315 -14.44 19.20 -37.18
N ALA A 316 -14.09 18.16 -36.42
CA ALA A 316 -14.71 16.84 -36.52
C ALA A 316 -16.19 16.83 -36.12
N LEU A 317 -16.60 17.68 -35.16
CA LEU A 317 -18.00 17.74 -34.73
C LEU A 317 -18.90 18.38 -35.80
N GLY A 318 -18.40 19.40 -36.50
CA GLY A 318 -19.12 20.03 -37.60
C GLY A 318 -19.40 19.06 -38.74
N SER A 319 -18.41 18.25 -39.12
CA SER A 319 -18.60 17.22 -40.16
C SER A 319 -19.64 16.16 -39.78
N LEU A 320 -19.68 15.74 -38.51
CA LEU A 320 -20.68 14.78 -38.03
C LEU A 320 -22.08 15.38 -38.06
N SER A 321 -22.21 16.63 -37.63
CA SER A 321 -23.50 17.30 -37.63
C SER A 321 -24.04 17.50 -39.05
N MET A 322 -23.19 17.86 -40.02
CA MET A 322 -23.58 17.90 -41.44
C MET A 322 -23.92 16.52 -42.02
N ALA A 323 -23.38 15.44 -41.45
CA ALA A 323 -23.70 14.07 -41.83
C ALA A 323 -25.01 13.56 -41.20
N GLY A 324 -25.77 14.41 -40.51
CA GLY A 324 -27.08 14.07 -39.93
C GLY A 324 -27.00 13.52 -38.50
N VAL A 325 -25.86 13.67 -37.82
CA VAL A 325 -25.72 13.33 -36.40
C VAL A 325 -26.21 14.49 -35.55
N ASP A 326 -27.12 14.24 -34.61
CA ASP A 326 -27.50 15.23 -33.62
C ASP A 326 -26.37 15.40 -32.62
N VAL A 327 -25.71 16.57 -32.64
CA VAL A 327 -24.63 16.88 -31.70
C VAL A 327 -25.10 17.97 -30.76
N ARG A 328 -24.98 17.72 -29.46
CA ARG A 328 -25.21 18.70 -28.40
C ARG A 328 -23.98 18.81 -27.51
N THR A 329 -23.81 19.98 -26.89
CA THR A 329 -22.71 20.24 -25.97
C THR A 329 -23.22 20.64 -24.59
N ASP A 330 -22.46 20.27 -23.57
CA ASP A 330 -22.68 20.70 -22.19
C ASP A 330 -21.35 21.14 -21.57
N SER A 331 -21.40 21.86 -20.46
CA SER A 331 -20.22 22.32 -19.72
C SER A 331 -19.34 21.16 -19.24
N GLU A 332 -19.96 20.04 -18.86
CA GLU A 332 -19.28 18.84 -18.39
C GLU A 332 -20.02 17.58 -18.85
N VAL A 333 -19.26 16.59 -19.32
CA VAL A 333 -19.78 15.25 -19.62
C VAL A 333 -19.10 14.26 -18.69
N PRO A 334 -19.86 13.55 -17.81
CA PRO A 334 -19.29 12.84 -16.66
C PRO A 334 -18.57 11.53 -17.02
N MET A 335 -18.74 11.00 -18.23
CA MET A 335 -18.10 9.76 -18.66
C MET A 335 -18.00 9.62 -20.18
N GLU A 336 -17.06 8.78 -20.62
CA GLU A 336 -16.97 8.31 -21.99
C GLU A 336 -17.77 7.02 -22.14
N ALA A 337 -18.77 7.00 -23.02
CA ALA A 337 -19.63 5.84 -23.23
C ALA A 337 -20.30 5.85 -24.61
N VAL A 338 -20.56 4.67 -25.15
CA VAL A 338 -21.42 4.48 -26.34
C VAL A 338 -22.52 3.48 -26.03
N VAL A 339 -23.78 3.88 -26.21
CA VAL A 339 -24.95 3.01 -26.09
C VAL A 339 -25.45 2.65 -27.48
N ILE A 340 -25.76 1.39 -27.73
CA ILE A 340 -26.19 0.88 -29.04
C ILE A 340 -27.51 0.14 -28.86
N ASP A 341 -28.54 0.62 -29.58
CA ASP A 341 -29.93 0.12 -29.59
C ASP A 341 -30.50 -0.14 -28.19
N ARG A 342 -30.02 0.60 -27.17
CA ARG A 342 -30.33 0.39 -25.74
C ARG A 342 -30.21 -1.08 -25.31
N SER A 343 -29.30 -1.82 -25.93
CA SER A 343 -29.07 -3.25 -25.71
C SER A 343 -27.62 -3.56 -25.34
N ALA A 344 -26.70 -2.67 -25.72
CA ALA A 344 -25.29 -2.76 -25.36
C ALA A 344 -24.72 -1.39 -24.99
N VAL A 345 -23.73 -1.39 -24.10
CA VAL A 345 -22.95 -0.22 -23.71
C VAL A 345 -21.47 -0.54 -23.83
N VAL A 346 -20.72 0.41 -24.37
CA VAL A 346 -19.27 0.36 -24.54
C VAL A 346 -18.65 1.41 -23.61
N LEU A 347 -17.79 0.98 -22.68
CA LEU A 347 -17.12 1.84 -21.68
C LEU A 347 -15.61 1.66 -21.74
N PRO A 348 -14.80 2.66 -21.35
CA PRO A 348 -13.36 2.51 -21.24
C PRO A 348 -13.02 1.45 -20.18
N ALA A 349 -12.09 0.56 -20.48
CA ALA A 349 -11.57 -0.43 -19.53
C ALA A 349 -10.19 0.01 -19.07
N ASP A 350 -10.10 0.61 -17.87
CA ASP A 350 -8.83 1.02 -17.30
C ASP A 350 -8.09 -0.22 -16.75
N ARG A 351 -6.93 -0.52 -17.30
CA ARG A 351 -5.98 -1.49 -16.72
C ARG A 351 -4.74 -0.72 -16.32
N ALA A 352 -4.34 -0.87 -15.06
CA ALA A 352 -3.08 -0.37 -14.55
C ALA A 352 -1.93 -0.70 -15.53
N GLY A 353 -1.44 0.33 -16.22
CA GLY A 353 -0.29 0.25 -17.13
C GLY A 353 -0.55 0.30 -18.63
N SER A 354 -1.79 0.37 -19.14
CA SER A 354 -2.02 0.64 -20.58
C SER A 354 -3.42 1.22 -20.88
N PRO A 355 -3.54 2.41 -21.52
CA PRO A 355 -4.80 3.16 -21.65
C PRO A 355 -5.69 2.73 -22.83
N THR A 356 -5.60 1.49 -23.31
CA THR A 356 -6.14 1.13 -24.65
C THR A 356 -7.28 0.10 -24.63
N GLY A 357 -7.86 -0.21 -23.47
CA GLY A 357 -8.93 -1.20 -23.33
C GLY A 357 -10.33 -0.60 -23.45
N VAL A 358 -11.25 -1.36 -24.04
CA VAL A 358 -12.68 -1.05 -24.06
C VAL A 358 -13.47 -2.29 -23.60
N ALA A 359 -14.51 -2.10 -22.80
CA ALA A 359 -15.39 -3.16 -22.32
C ALA A 359 -16.80 -3.00 -22.91
N ILE A 360 -17.37 -4.10 -23.40
CA ILE A 360 -18.73 -4.16 -23.94
C ILE A 360 -19.63 -4.86 -22.91
N PHE A 361 -20.69 -4.18 -22.48
CA PHE A 361 -21.67 -4.64 -21.51
C PHE A 361 -23.03 -4.83 -22.20
N ARG A 362 -23.65 -6.00 -21.99
CA ARG A 362 -25.05 -6.27 -22.37
C ARG A 362 -25.96 -6.46 -21.15
N LEU A 363 -25.46 -6.11 -19.97
CA LEU A 363 -26.19 -6.27 -18.72
C LEU A 363 -27.29 -5.19 -18.62
N PRO A 364 -28.58 -5.54 -18.47
CA PRO A 364 -29.68 -4.57 -18.48
C PRO A 364 -29.52 -3.40 -17.51
N GLY A 365 -28.97 -3.65 -16.31
CA GLY A 365 -28.75 -2.61 -15.30
C GLY A 365 -27.72 -1.56 -15.73
N VAL A 366 -26.61 -1.99 -16.37
CA VAL A 366 -25.58 -1.07 -16.88
C VAL A 366 -26.14 -0.28 -18.07
N VAL A 367 -26.83 -0.97 -18.97
CA VAL A 367 -27.44 -0.34 -20.15
C VAL A 367 -28.47 0.72 -19.73
N ALA A 368 -29.35 0.38 -18.79
CA ALA A 368 -30.36 1.31 -18.28
C ALA A 368 -29.75 2.51 -17.54
N ALA A 369 -28.72 2.28 -16.71
CA ALA A 369 -28.05 3.35 -15.97
C ALA A 369 -27.35 4.36 -16.90
N THR A 370 -26.58 3.88 -17.89
CA THR A 370 -25.88 4.73 -18.85
C THR A 370 -26.85 5.45 -19.78
N THR A 371 -27.89 4.76 -20.28
CA THR A 371 -28.94 5.39 -21.10
C THR A 371 -29.69 6.46 -20.32
N GLY A 372 -30.05 6.16 -19.07
CA GLY A 372 -30.75 7.11 -18.19
C GLY A 372 -29.90 8.35 -17.87
N LEU A 373 -28.58 8.22 -17.77
CA LEU A 373 -27.69 9.37 -17.62
C LEU A 373 -27.72 10.26 -18.86
N PHE A 374 -27.58 9.67 -20.05
CA PHE A 374 -27.65 10.40 -21.32
C PHE A 374 -28.95 11.17 -21.47
N GLU A 375 -30.09 10.50 -21.27
CA GLU A 375 -31.42 11.10 -21.46
C GLU A 375 -31.73 12.20 -20.43
N ARG A 376 -31.08 12.19 -19.25
CA ARG A 376 -31.18 13.30 -18.30
C ARG A 376 -30.42 14.53 -18.75
N MET A 377 -29.27 14.37 -19.41
CA MET A 377 -28.42 15.47 -19.86
C MET A 377 -28.85 16.03 -21.22
N TRP A 378 -29.38 15.18 -22.09
CA TRP A 378 -29.72 15.54 -23.47
C TRP A 378 -30.63 16.79 -23.60
N PRO A 379 -31.71 16.96 -22.80
CA PRO A 379 -32.59 18.12 -22.92
C PRO A 379 -31.97 19.44 -22.48
N THR A 380 -31.00 19.40 -21.56
CA THR A 380 -30.32 20.61 -21.04
C THR A 380 -29.13 21.03 -21.88
N ALA A 381 -28.58 20.09 -22.67
CA ALA A 381 -27.45 20.32 -23.55
C ALA A 381 -27.81 21.19 -24.76
N VAL A 382 -26.85 21.99 -25.23
CA VAL A 382 -27.01 22.99 -26.29
C VAL A 382 -26.66 22.37 -27.65
N PRO A 383 -27.54 22.41 -28.67
CA PRO A 383 -27.21 21.97 -30.03
C PRO A 383 -25.93 22.62 -30.59
N LEU A 384 -25.14 21.83 -31.32
CA LEU A 384 -23.92 22.29 -31.97
C LEU A 384 -24.24 23.17 -33.18
N LEU A 385 -25.00 22.62 -34.13
CA LEU A 385 -25.67 23.37 -35.18
C LEU A 385 -27.10 23.62 -34.71
N ALA A 386 -27.50 24.88 -34.62
CA ALA A 386 -28.89 25.20 -34.31
C ALA A 386 -29.77 24.83 -35.50
N ASP A 387 -30.96 24.30 -35.25
CA ASP A 387 -31.97 24.13 -36.29
C ASP A 387 -32.16 25.47 -37.02
N ALA A 388 -31.94 25.43 -38.34
CA ALA A 388 -32.07 26.59 -39.22
C ALA A 388 -33.48 27.21 -39.18
N ASN A 389 -34.48 26.46 -38.69
CA ASN A 389 -35.86 26.91 -38.60
C ASN A 389 -36.26 27.55 -37.26
N ASP A 390 -35.48 27.40 -36.18
CA ASP A 390 -35.88 27.90 -34.84
C ASP A 390 -35.09 29.14 -34.37
N THR A 391 -34.14 29.59 -35.19
CA THR A 391 -33.17 30.65 -34.84
C THR A 391 -33.23 31.90 -35.71
N ALA A 392 -34.07 31.97 -36.74
CA ALA A 392 -34.24 33.21 -37.48
C ALA A 392 -35.00 34.23 -36.61
N LEU A 393 -34.27 35.18 -36.01
CA LEU A 393 -34.91 36.38 -35.46
C LEU A 393 -35.78 36.98 -36.56
N ASN A 394 -37.05 37.26 -36.27
CA ASN A 394 -37.87 38.00 -37.20
C ASN A 394 -37.34 39.46 -37.32
N ARG A 395 -37.72 40.19 -38.38
CA ARG A 395 -37.19 41.54 -38.64
C ARG A 395 -37.34 42.46 -37.41
N ARG A 396 -38.46 42.35 -36.69
CA ARG A 396 -38.76 43.15 -35.48
C ARG A 396 -37.86 42.82 -34.29
N GLU A 397 -37.52 41.55 -34.08
CA GLU A 397 -36.59 41.14 -33.02
C GLU A 397 -35.16 41.63 -33.29
N ARG A 398 -34.74 41.68 -34.58
CA ARG A 398 -33.45 42.29 -34.96
C ARG A 398 -33.43 43.79 -34.70
N ASP A 399 -34.47 44.50 -35.14
CA ASP A 399 -34.57 45.95 -34.91
C ASP A 399 -34.56 46.29 -33.41
N LEU A 400 -35.23 45.48 -32.60
CA LEU A 400 -35.20 45.60 -31.14
C LEU A 400 -33.79 45.35 -30.55
N LEU A 401 -33.10 44.29 -30.97
CA LEU A 401 -31.74 43.99 -30.51
C LEU A 401 -30.75 45.10 -30.88
N THR A 402 -30.86 45.70 -32.07
CA THR A 402 -30.05 46.86 -32.48
C THR A 402 -30.28 48.06 -31.56
N LEU A 403 -31.54 48.35 -31.21
CA LEU A 403 -31.87 49.45 -30.29
C LEU A 403 -31.31 49.22 -28.88
N LEU A 404 -31.36 47.98 -28.39
CA LEU A 404 -30.82 47.61 -27.08
C LEU A 404 -29.29 47.66 -27.05
N CYS A 405 -28.62 47.24 -28.12
CA CYS A 405 -27.16 47.35 -28.23
C CYS A 405 -26.70 48.81 -28.28
N ALA A 406 -27.51 49.70 -28.87
CA ALA A 406 -27.29 51.15 -28.84
C ALA A 406 -27.64 51.80 -27.48
N GLY A 407 -27.98 51.01 -26.45
CA GLY A 407 -28.27 51.50 -25.10
C GLY A 407 -29.67 52.08 -24.89
N SER A 408 -30.63 51.82 -25.80
CA SER A 408 -32.00 52.31 -25.64
C SER A 408 -32.71 51.58 -24.49
N THR A 409 -33.50 52.32 -23.69
CA THR A 409 -34.39 51.72 -22.68
C THR A 409 -35.61 51.06 -23.33
N ASP A 410 -36.32 50.20 -22.59
CA ASP A 410 -37.52 49.51 -23.08
C ASP A 410 -38.60 50.51 -23.53
N GLU A 411 -38.70 51.66 -22.86
CA GLU A 411 -39.60 52.76 -23.18
C GLU A 411 -39.21 53.48 -24.49
N SER A 412 -37.91 53.74 -24.70
CA SER A 412 -37.40 54.36 -25.92
C SER A 412 -37.52 53.42 -27.13
N ALA A 413 -37.23 52.14 -26.93
CA ALA A 413 -37.40 51.11 -27.95
C ALA A 413 -38.88 50.90 -28.33
N ALA A 414 -39.79 50.93 -27.34
CA ALA A 414 -41.24 50.86 -27.56
C ALA A 414 -41.74 52.00 -28.44
N ALA A 415 -41.32 53.24 -28.15
CA ALA A 415 -41.67 54.42 -28.94
C ALA A 415 -41.15 54.34 -30.39
N ARG A 416 -39.90 53.90 -30.59
CA ARG A 416 -39.29 53.76 -31.92
C ARG A 416 -39.88 52.62 -32.76
N LEU A 417 -40.33 51.55 -32.12
CA LEU A 417 -40.93 50.39 -32.79
C LEU A 417 -42.46 50.51 -32.93
N GLY A 418 -43.09 51.54 -32.37
CA GLY A 418 -44.54 51.75 -32.42
C GLY A 418 -45.35 50.68 -31.68
N ILE A 419 -44.79 50.09 -30.61
CA ILE A 419 -45.42 49.01 -29.83
C ILE A 419 -45.43 49.31 -28.33
N SER A 420 -46.21 48.56 -27.55
CA SER A 420 -46.26 48.76 -26.10
C SER A 420 -44.96 48.34 -25.39
N VAL A 421 -44.62 49.00 -24.28
CA VAL A 421 -43.48 48.64 -23.42
C VAL A 421 -43.57 47.20 -22.90
N ARG A 422 -44.80 46.72 -22.63
CA ARG A 422 -45.04 45.33 -22.22
C ARG A 422 -44.65 44.34 -23.32
N THR A 423 -44.94 44.67 -24.58
CA THR A 423 -44.54 43.86 -25.74
C THR A 423 -43.02 43.82 -25.88
N VAL A 424 -42.35 44.97 -25.74
CA VAL A 424 -40.87 45.05 -25.75
C VAL A 424 -40.28 44.17 -24.65
N ARG A 425 -40.69 44.34 -23.39
CA ARG A 425 -40.18 43.54 -22.27
C ARG A 425 -40.36 42.04 -22.47
N ARG A 426 -41.51 41.62 -23.01
CA ARG A 426 -41.77 40.21 -23.35
C ARG A 426 -40.82 39.71 -24.44
N MET A 427 -40.63 40.48 -25.52
CA MET A 427 -39.69 40.12 -26.59
C MET A 427 -38.25 40.05 -26.09
N VAL A 428 -37.83 40.97 -25.21
CA VAL A 428 -36.49 40.92 -24.58
C VAL A 428 -36.32 39.68 -23.72
N ALA A 429 -37.32 39.33 -22.89
CA ALA A 429 -37.27 38.11 -22.08
C ALA A 429 -37.17 36.84 -22.93
N ASP A 430 -37.94 36.77 -24.01
CA ASP A 430 -37.93 35.64 -24.94
C ASP A 430 -36.58 35.50 -25.65
N ILE A 431 -36.03 36.61 -26.15
CA ILE A 431 -34.69 36.65 -26.77
C ILE A 431 -33.60 36.26 -25.75
N MET A 432 -33.66 36.76 -24.51
CA MET A 432 -32.70 36.40 -23.47
C MET A 432 -32.76 34.91 -23.13
N ASN A 433 -33.96 34.31 -23.05
CA ASN A 433 -34.12 32.87 -22.88
C ASN A 433 -33.54 32.08 -24.06
N ARG A 434 -33.87 32.46 -25.30
CA ARG A 434 -33.34 31.81 -26.53
C ARG A 434 -31.81 31.91 -26.65
N LEU A 435 -31.21 32.97 -26.11
CA LEU A 435 -29.75 33.17 -26.08
C LEU A 435 -29.09 32.57 -24.82
N GLY A 436 -29.87 32.10 -23.84
CA GLY A 436 -29.37 31.71 -22.53
C GLY A 436 -28.58 32.84 -21.85
N ALA A 437 -29.03 34.09 -22.02
CA ALA A 437 -28.36 35.27 -21.51
C ALA A 437 -28.94 35.66 -20.14
N ARG A 438 -28.06 35.92 -19.17
CA ARG A 438 -28.41 36.34 -17.81
C ARG A 438 -28.51 37.87 -17.66
N SER A 439 -28.12 38.62 -18.69
CA SER A 439 -28.26 40.07 -18.74
C SER A 439 -28.47 40.55 -20.18
N ARG A 440 -29.04 41.76 -20.34
CA ARG A 440 -29.26 42.40 -21.65
C ARG A 440 -27.95 42.59 -22.42
N PHE A 441 -26.89 42.98 -21.72
CA PHE A 441 -25.56 43.13 -22.30
C PHE A 441 -25.03 41.79 -22.83
N GLN A 442 -25.16 40.71 -22.04
CA GLN A 442 -24.77 39.38 -22.46
C GLN A 442 -25.60 38.87 -23.65
N ALA A 443 -26.89 39.24 -23.72
CA ALA A 443 -27.73 38.93 -24.87
C ALA A 443 -27.23 39.62 -26.14
N GLY A 444 -26.80 40.89 -26.05
CA GLY A 444 -26.20 41.61 -27.17
C GLY A 444 -24.92 40.96 -27.69
N VAL A 445 -23.98 40.62 -26.80
CA VAL A 445 -22.72 39.95 -27.16
C VAL A 445 -22.99 38.59 -27.82
N LYS A 446 -23.84 37.76 -27.21
CA LYS A 446 -24.20 36.45 -27.78
C LYS A 446 -24.94 36.56 -29.12
N ALA A 447 -25.72 37.61 -29.33
CA ALA A 447 -26.37 37.87 -30.62
C ALA A 447 -25.35 38.27 -31.70
N ALA A 448 -24.36 39.10 -31.36
CA ALA A 448 -23.26 39.46 -32.26
C ALA A 448 -22.41 38.24 -32.63
N ASP A 449 -22.03 37.40 -31.65
CA ASP A 449 -21.27 36.15 -31.88
C ASP A 449 -22.01 35.15 -32.79
N ARG A 450 -23.35 35.19 -32.77
CA ARG A 450 -24.22 34.38 -33.65
C ARG A 450 -24.46 35.01 -35.03
N GLY A 451 -23.88 36.17 -35.32
CA GLY A 451 -24.07 36.89 -36.58
C GLY A 451 -25.48 37.48 -36.76
N TRP A 452 -26.24 37.64 -35.68
CA TRP A 452 -27.62 38.17 -35.73
C TRP A 452 -27.67 39.68 -35.92
N LEU A 453 -26.58 40.36 -35.57
CA LEU A 453 -26.35 41.79 -35.73
C LEU A 453 -25.24 41.97 -36.77
N MET A 454 -25.60 41.92 -38.05
CA MET A 454 -24.66 42.27 -39.12
C MET A 454 -24.61 43.79 -39.26
N ASP A 455 -23.43 44.36 -39.15
CA ASP A 455 -23.16 45.79 -39.32
C ASP A 455 -23.74 46.32 -40.64
N LYS A 456 -24.60 47.34 -40.52
CA LYS A 456 -24.64 48.41 -41.51
C LYS A 456 -23.77 49.55 -40.99
N ALA A 457 -22.47 49.40 -41.21
CA ALA A 457 -21.51 50.50 -41.29
C ALA A 457 -20.55 50.08 -42.43
N GLY A 458 -20.41 50.79 -43.55
CA GLY A 458 -20.45 52.25 -43.65
C GLY A 458 -19.15 52.78 -43.12
#